data_AF-A0A0F8YA74-F1
#
_entry.id   AF-A0A0F8YA74-F1
#
_cell.length_a   1.000
_cell.length_b   1.000
_cell.length_c   1.000
_cell.angle_alpha   90.00
_cell.angle_beta   90.00
_cell.angle_gamma   90.00
#
_symmetry.space_group_name_H-M   'P 1'
#
loop_
_entity.id
_entity.type
_entity.pdbx_description
1 polymer ?
#
loop_
_entity_poly.entity_id
_entity_poly.type
_entity_poly.pdbx_seq_one_letter_code
_entity_poly.pdbx_strand_id
1 'polypeptide(L)'
;MVPAANDNGTGVVTLLALAHALSANPTSNVRVMLVSTGSEESFMEGMHAFSKRYFPTLPVERTFILALDTVGSPHLTAVRGEGMLKMYDYPAPALELVDSLAEELDIRLFPNVRLRNASDGLYALKGGYP
;
A
#
# COMPACT_ATOMS: atom_id res chain seq x y z
N MET A 1 0.65 18.40 2.26
CA MET A 1 -0.46 17.47 2.51
C MET A 1 -1.65 18.26 3.00
N VAL A 2 -2.85 17.93 2.51
CA VAL A 2 -4.09 18.43 3.07
C VAL A 2 -4.77 17.21 3.67
N PRO A 3 -4.75 17.06 5.00
CA PRO A 3 -5.37 15.92 5.67
C PRO A 3 -6.84 15.74 5.27
N ALA A 4 -7.27 14.49 5.19
CA ALA A 4 -8.60 13.98 4.85
C ALA A 4 -9.07 14.11 3.39
N ALA A 5 -8.49 14.99 2.56
CA ALA A 5 -8.92 15.15 1.16
C ALA A 5 -8.19 14.16 0.22
N ASN A 6 -7.11 14.62 -0.43
CA ASN A 6 -6.26 13.72 -1.21
C ASN A 6 -5.49 12.75 -0.30
N ASP A 7 -5.12 13.21 0.89
CA ASP A 7 -4.31 12.47 1.84
C ASP A 7 -5.13 12.13 3.09
N ASN A 8 -5.63 10.91 3.28
CA ASN A 8 -5.66 9.80 2.32
C ASN A 8 -7.10 9.40 1.98
N GLY A 9 -7.97 10.40 1.85
CA GLY A 9 -9.38 10.20 1.47
C GLY A 9 -9.53 9.54 0.10
N THR A 10 -8.59 9.78 -0.81
CA THR A 10 -8.59 9.10 -2.12
C THR A 10 -8.26 7.61 -2.00
N GLY A 11 -7.36 7.22 -1.09
CA GLY A 11 -7.13 5.82 -0.75
C GLY A 11 -8.41 5.14 -0.26
N VAL A 12 -9.19 5.80 0.61
CA VAL A 12 -10.49 5.29 1.08
C VAL A 12 -11.48 5.11 -0.07
N VAL A 13 -11.59 6.10 -0.97
CA VAL A 13 -12.45 6.00 -2.15
C VAL A 13 -12.01 4.84 -3.05
N THR A 14 -10.71 4.64 -3.25
CA THR A 14 -10.17 3.50 -4.01
C THR A 14 -10.52 2.17 -3.37
N LEU A 15 -10.42 2.03 -2.04
CA LEU A 15 -10.83 0.81 -1.35
C LEU A 15 -12.33 0.52 -1.55
N LEU A 16 -13.20 1.53 -1.48
CA LEU A 16 -14.63 1.37 -1.73
C LEU A 16 -14.93 0.97 -3.19
N ALA A 17 -14.23 1.58 -4.15
CA ALA A 17 -14.36 1.22 -5.55
C ALA A 17 -13.90 -0.22 -5.82
N LEU A 18 -12.77 -0.65 -5.22
CA LEU A 18 -12.31 -2.03 -5.28
C LEU A 18 -13.30 -3.00 -4.64
N ALA A 19 -13.89 -2.65 -3.49
CA ALA A 19 -14.92 -3.46 -2.85
C ALA A 19 -16.12 -3.69 -3.78
N HIS A 20 -16.57 -2.63 -4.44
CA HIS A 20 -17.68 -2.70 -5.39
C HIS A 20 -17.32 -3.58 -6.61
N ALA A 21 -16.15 -3.35 -7.22
CA ALA A 21 -15.70 -4.11 -8.38
C ALA A 21 -15.52 -5.60 -8.05
N LEU A 22 -14.91 -5.94 -6.92
CA LEU A 22 -14.69 -7.31 -6.47
C LEU A 22 -15.97 -8.01 -6.01
N SER A 23 -16.96 -7.25 -5.53
CA SER A 23 -18.29 -7.81 -5.25
C SER A 23 -19.03 -8.19 -6.54
N ALA A 24 -18.81 -7.46 -7.64
CA ALA A 24 -19.41 -7.76 -8.94
C ALA A 24 -18.63 -8.86 -9.69
N ASN A 25 -17.31 -8.87 -9.55
CA ASN A 25 -16.41 -9.83 -10.20
C ASN A 25 -15.34 -10.32 -9.20
N PRO A 26 -15.66 -11.34 -8.38
CA PRO A 26 -14.75 -11.83 -7.36
C PRO A 26 -13.54 -12.56 -7.94
N THR A 27 -12.43 -12.53 -7.22
CA THR A 27 -11.22 -13.29 -7.54
C THR A 27 -11.45 -14.80 -7.35
N SER A 28 -10.85 -15.62 -8.20
CA SER A 28 -11.01 -17.08 -8.16
C SER A 28 -10.11 -17.77 -7.14
N ASN A 29 -8.95 -17.18 -6.82
CA ASN A 29 -7.89 -17.81 -6.02
C ASN A 29 -7.16 -16.87 -5.05
N VAL A 30 -7.50 -15.58 -5.04
CA VAL A 30 -6.90 -14.58 -4.13
C VAL A 30 -7.95 -14.15 -3.12
N ARG A 31 -7.58 -14.06 -1.84
CA ARG A 31 -8.41 -13.42 -0.82
C ARG A 31 -7.96 -11.97 -0.69
N VAL A 32 -8.84 -11.03 -1.03
CA VAL A 32 -8.58 -9.60 -0.84
C VAL A 32 -9.09 -9.16 0.53
N MET A 33 -8.27 -8.42 1.27
CA MET A 33 -8.66 -7.79 2.52
C MET A 33 -8.46 -6.28 2.38
N LEU A 34 -9.55 -5.53 2.46
CA LEU A 34 -9.54 -4.08 2.37
C LEU A 34 -9.40 -3.51 3.78
N VAL A 35 -8.32 -2.79 4.04
CA VAL A 35 -7.97 -2.29 5.37
C VAL A 35 -7.90 -0.77 5.31
N SER A 36 -8.74 -0.10 6.10
CA SER A 36 -8.64 1.35 6.33
C SER A 36 -8.10 1.57 7.75
N THR A 37 -6.84 1.97 7.82
CA THR A 37 -6.12 2.27 9.05
C THR A 37 -6.39 3.72 9.46
N GLY A 38 -6.69 3.94 10.73
CA GLY A 38 -6.75 5.28 11.29
C GLY A 38 -5.37 5.75 11.77
N SER A 39 -5.23 7.06 12.00
CA SER A 39 -4.06 7.62 12.68
C SER A 39 -2.73 7.46 11.93
N GLU A 40 -2.73 7.32 10.59
CA GLU A 40 -1.50 7.29 9.77
C GLU A 40 -0.65 8.54 10.03
N GLU A 41 -1.26 9.70 9.83
CA GLU A 41 -0.74 11.05 10.07
C GLU A 41 -0.35 11.34 11.53
N SER A 42 -0.73 10.44 12.44
CA SER A 42 -0.43 10.50 13.87
C SER A 42 0.32 9.25 14.31
N PHE A 43 1.33 8.86 13.51
CA PHE A 43 2.27 7.77 13.77
C PHE A 43 1.73 6.35 13.49
N MET A 44 0.87 6.19 12.48
CA MET A 44 0.42 4.89 11.97
C MET A 44 -0.14 3.96 13.04
N GLU A 45 -0.83 4.50 14.05
CA GLU A 45 -1.31 3.70 15.19
C GLU A 45 -2.33 2.65 14.75
N GLY A 46 -3.12 2.94 13.71
CA GLY A 46 -4.06 1.98 13.11
C GLY A 46 -3.34 0.78 12.50
N MET A 47 -2.28 1.00 11.72
CA MET A 47 -1.49 -0.08 11.13
C MET A 47 -0.68 -0.83 12.20
N HIS A 48 -0.22 -0.15 13.24
CA HIS A 48 0.36 -0.79 14.42
C HIS A 48 -0.64 -1.72 15.13
N ALA A 49 -1.88 -1.26 15.35
CA ALA A 49 -2.91 -2.09 15.97
C ALA A 49 -3.31 -3.26 15.07
N PHE A 50 -3.43 -3.02 13.75
CA PHE A 50 -3.70 -4.04 12.76
C PHE A 50 -2.60 -5.11 12.73
N SER A 51 -1.33 -4.71 12.67
CA SER A 51 -0.19 -5.64 12.65
C SER A 51 -0.16 -6.52 13.90
N LYS A 52 -0.31 -5.93 15.09
CA LYS A 52 -0.40 -6.70 16.35
C LYS A 52 -1.51 -7.75 16.35
N ARG A 53 -2.67 -7.41 15.76
CA ARG A 53 -3.84 -8.28 15.76
C ARG A 53 -3.78 -9.36 14.67
N TYR A 54 -3.33 -9.02 13.48
CA TYR A 54 -3.51 -9.87 12.29
C TYR A 54 -2.22 -10.51 11.77
N PHE A 55 -1.06 -9.87 11.90
CA PHE A 55 0.19 -10.43 11.38
C PHE A 55 0.53 -11.83 11.93
N PRO A 56 0.23 -12.19 13.19
CA PRO A 56 0.45 -13.56 13.68
C PRO A 56 -0.35 -14.64 12.94
N THR A 57 -1.41 -14.25 12.22
CA THR A 57 -2.33 -15.15 11.51
C THR A 57 -2.24 -15.00 9.98
N LEU A 58 -1.55 -13.97 9.50
CA LEU A 58 -1.35 -13.72 8.08
C LEU A 58 -0.03 -14.37 7.64
N PRO A 59 -0.07 -15.31 6.67
CA PRO A 59 1.12 -16.02 6.21
C PRO A 59 1.93 -15.13 5.27
N VAL A 60 3.16 -14.79 5.68
CA VAL A 60 4.05 -13.85 4.98
C VAL A 60 4.35 -14.29 3.55
N GLU A 61 4.58 -15.58 3.34
CA GLU A 61 4.98 -16.18 2.06
C GLU A 61 3.90 -16.11 0.96
N ARG A 62 2.65 -15.81 1.33
CA ARG A 62 1.51 -15.75 0.40
C ARG A 62 0.60 -14.55 0.65
N THR A 63 1.09 -13.53 1.35
CA THR A 63 0.37 -12.28 1.61
C THR A 63 1.17 -11.12 1.05
N PHE A 64 0.55 -10.34 0.18
CA PHE A 64 1.11 -9.10 -0.37
C PHE A 64 0.37 -7.92 0.26
N ILE A 65 1.09 -6.91 0.74
CA ILE A 65 0.48 -5.72 1.34
C ILE A 65 0.73 -4.50 0.44
N LEU A 66 -0.33 -4.04 -0.21
CA LEU A 66 -0.30 -2.81 -1.01
C LEU A 66 -0.80 -1.62 -0.18
N ALA A 67 0.10 -0.74 0.23
CA ALA A 67 -0.27 0.54 0.84
C ALA A 67 -0.68 1.54 -0.26
N LEU A 68 -1.92 2.02 -0.19
CA LEU A 68 -2.44 3.05 -1.09
C LEU A 68 -2.40 4.38 -0.36
N ASP A 69 -1.73 5.36 -0.95
CA ASP A 69 -1.62 6.69 -0.37
C ASP A 69 -1.67 7.76 -1.48
N THR A 70 -2.54 8.75 -1.29
CA THR A 70 -2.59 9.96 -2.12
C THR A 70 -2.73 9.63 -3.62
N VAL A 71 -3.73 8.81 -3.93
CA VAL A 71 -4.07 8.37 -5.31
C VAL A 71 -5.02 9.36 -6.01
N GLY A 72 -5.11 9.30 -7.34
CA GLY A 72 -5.99 10.19 -8.13
C GLY A 72 -5.24 11.25 -8.96
N SER A 73 -3.92 11.33 -8.83
CA SER A 73 -3.06 12.01 -9.80
C SER A 73 -3.05 11.28 -11.15
N PRO A 74 -2.91 11.98 -12.30
CA PRO A 74 -2.72 11.34 -13.61
C PRO A 74 -1.37 10.60 -13.72
N HIS A 75 -0.49 10.78 -12.74
CA HIS A 75 0.76 10.06 -12.62
C HIS A 75 0.77 9.31 -11.31
N LEU A 76 0.96 7.99 -11.41
CA LEU A 76 1.13 7.11 -10.26
C LEU A 76 2.61 6.96 -9.92
N THR A 77 2.85 6.52 -8.69
CA THR A 77 4.19 6.28 -8.17
C THR A 77 4.18 4.94 -7.45
N ALA A 78 5.14 4.08 -7.77
CA ALA A 78 5.55 3.01 -6.89
C ALA A 78 6.72 3.54 -6.04
N VAL A 79 6.49 3.71 -4.74
CA VAL A 79 7.55 4.12 -3.81
C VAL A 79 8.57 2.99 -3.74
N ARG A 80 9.86 3.31 -3.89
CA ARG A 80 10.94 2.32 -3.95
C ARG A 80 11.55 2.04 -2.59
N GLY A 81 11.36 2.95 -1.65
CA GLY A 81 11.74 2.80 -0.26
C GLY A 81 11.30 4.00 0.56
N GLU A 82 11.26 3.81 1.87
CA GLU A 82 10.88 4.85 2.80
C GLU A 82 11.64 4.79 4.12
N GLY A 83 11.63 5.90 4.87
CA GLY A 83 12.18 5.97 6.22
C GLY A 83 12.83 7.32 6.57
N MET A 84 12.62 7.74 7.82
CA MET A 84 13.04 9.06 8.30
C MET A 84 14.53 9.14 8.64
N LEU A 85 15.05 8.15 9.36
CA LEU A 85 16.46 8.11 9.83
C LEU A 85 17.32 7.18 8.98
N LYS A 86 16.74 6.07 8.56
CA LYS A 86 17.34 5.07 7.69
C LYS A 86 16.33 4.78 6.59
N MET A 87 16.83 4.75 5.36
CA MET A 87 16.04 4.35 4.20
C MET A 87 15.94 2.83 4.15
N TYR A 88 14.73 2.32 3.99
CA TYR A 88 14.44 0.91 3.80
C TYR A 88 13.87 0.72 2.40
N ASP A 89 14.56 -0.07 1.57
CA ASP A 89 14.08 -0.40 0.24
C ASP A 89 12.96 -1.45 0.31
N TYR A 90 11.92 -1.27 -0.51
CA TYR A 90 10.91 -2.28 -0.69
C TYR A 90 11.49 -3.48 -1.46
N PRO A 91 10.98 -4.70 -1.24
CA PRO A 91 11.53 -5.90 -1.86
C PRO A 91 11.48 -5.82 -3.40
N ALA A 92 12.59 -6.15 -4.06
CA ALA A 92 12.68 -6.11 -5.52
C ALA A 92 11.57 -6.91 -6.22
N PRO A 93 11.18 -8.13 -5.77
CA PRO A 93 10.07 -8.85 -6.41
C PRO A 93 8.72 -8.13 -6.33
N ALA A 94 8.47 -7.38 -5.25
CA ALA A 94 7.25 -6.59 -5.10
C ALA A 94 7.24 -5.41 -6.08
N LEU A 95 8.37 -4.74 -6.22
CA LEU A 95 8.55 -3.62 -7.16
C LEU A 95 8.46 -4.09 -8.62
N GLU A 96 9.07 -5.23 -8.95
CA GLU A 96 9.01 -5.84 -10.29
C GLU A 96 7.58 -6.21 -10.68
N LEU A 97 6.77 -6.73 -9.74
CA LEU A 97 5.35 -7.01 -9.97
C LEU A 97 4.59 -5.71 -10.33
N VAL A 98 4.80 -4.64 -9.56
CA VAL A 98 4.13 -3.35 -9.81
C VAL A 98 4.60 -2.73 -11.13
N ASP A 99 5.89 -2.79 -11.44
CA ASP A 99 6.46 -2.24 -12.66
C ASP A 99 5.98 -2.97 -13.91
N SER A 100 5.97 -4.31 -13.88
CA SER A 100 5.49 -5.13 -15.01
C SER A 100 3.99 -4.94 -15.27
N LEU A 101 3.17 -4.83 -14.21
CA LEU A 101 1.75 -4.50 -14.36
C LEU A 101 1.54 -3.09 -14.91
N ALA A 102 2.35 -2.12 -14.50
CA ALA A 102 2.26 -0.78 -15.04
C ALA A 102 2.63 -0.75 -16.54
N GLU A 103 3.65 -1.49 -16.95
CA GLU A 103 4.01 -1.67 -18.36
C GLU A 103 2.89 -2.35 -19.16
N GLU A 104 2.34 -3.45 -18.65
CA GLU A 104 1.23 -4.18 -19.29
C GLU A 104 0.00 -3.28 -19.51
N LEU A 105 -0.29 -2.40 -18.55
CA LEU A 105 -1.45 -1.50 -18.58
C LEU A 105 -1.17 -0.14 -19.22
N ASP A 106 0.02 0.08 -19.79
CA ASP A 106 0.47 1.37 -20.34
C ASP A 106 0.34 2.53 -19.35
N ILE A 107 0.63 2.26 -18.07
CA ILE A 107 0.61 3.23 -16.97
C ILE A 107 2.02 3.78 -16.77
N ARG A 108 2.20 5.08 -17.01
CA ARG A 108 3.45 5.76 -16.67
C ARG A 108 3.59 5.93 -15.15
N LEU A 109 4.55 5.23 -14.56
CA LEU A 109 4.99 5.47 -13.18
C LEU A 109 6.03 6.59 -13.11
N PHE A 110 5.94 7.44 -12.09
CA PHE A 110 7.01 8.38 -11.77
C PHE A 110 8.21 7.62 -11.21
N PRO A 111 9.42 7.77 -11.79
CA PRO A 111 10.54 6.90 -11.45
C PRO A 111 11.18 7.26 -10.11
N ASN A 112 11.69 6.24 -9.41
CA ASN A 112 12.62 6.36 -8.27
C ASN A 112 12.17 7.24 -7.10
N VAL A 113 10.86 7.33 -6.84
CA VAL A 113 10.37 8.05 -5.66
C VAL A 113 10.75 7.28 -4.39
N ARG A 114 11.32 8.01 -3.42
CA ARG A 114 11.68 7.51 -2.10
C ARG A 114 11.18 8.49 -1.06
N LEU A 115 10.51 7.99 -0.04
CA LEU A 115 9.88 8.81 1.01
C LEU A 115 10.86 9.02 2.18
N ARG A 116 10.96 10.26 2.67
CA ARG A 116 11.74 10.59 3.89
C ARG A 116 10.85 10.71 5.14
N ASN A 117 9.57 10.42 4.98
CA ASN A 117 8.61 10.14 6.03
C ASN A 117 8.44 8.60 6.16
N ALA A 118 7.56 8.21 7.06
CA ALA A 118 7.11 6.83 7.24
C ALA A 118 5.65 6.76 6.81
N SER A 119 5.26 5.65 6.20
CA SER A 119 3.87 5.28 5.96
C SER A 119 3.55 3.93 6.61
N ASP A 120 2.30 3.48 6.46
CA ASP A 120 1.86 2.14 6.84
C ASP A 120 2.71 1.01 6.21
N GLY A 121 3.36 1.28 5.07
CA GLY A 121 4.27 0.35 4.40
C GLY A 121 5.44 -0.11 5.26
N LEU A 122 5.95 0.72 6.16
CA LEU A 122 7.05 0.36 7.07
C LEU A 122 6.65 -0.75 8.05
N TYR A 123 5.40 -0.78 8.49
CA TYR A 123 4.92 -1.86 9.35
C TYR A 123 4.86 -3.18 8.59
N ALA A 124 4.37 -3.15 7.34
CA ALA A 124 4.36 -4.33 6.47
C ALA A 124 5.79 -4.84 6.22
N LEU A 125 6.72 -3.94 5.86
CA LEU A 125 8.12 -4.27 5.62
C LEU A 125 8.79 -4.85 6.88
N LYS A 126 8.54 -4.26 8.05
CA LYS A 126 9.01 -4.79 9.34
C LYS A 126 8.42 -6.17 9.66
N GLY A 127 7.19 -6.43 9.22
CA GLY A 127 6.53 -7.74 9.32
C GLY A 127 7.07 -8.78 8.33
N GLY A 128 7.95 -8.39 7.41
CA GLY A 128 8.52 -9.26 6.38
C GLY A 128 7.65 -9.44 5.14
N TYR A 129 6.56 -8.67 5.01
CA TYR A 129 5.66 -8.75 3.86
C TYR A 129 6.26 -8.04 2.64
N PRO A 130 6.03 -8.58 1.42
CA PRO A 130 6.27 -7.86 0.18
C PRO A 130 5.27 -6.72 -0.02
#